data_AF-A0A4P9ZPE2-F1
#
_entry.id   AF-A0A4P9ZPE2-F1
#
_cell.length_a   1.000
_cell.length_b   1.000
_cell.length_c   1.000
_cell.angle_alpha   90.00
_cell.angle_beta   90.00
_cell.angle_gamma   90.00
#
_symmetry.space_group_name_H-M   'P 1'
#
loop_
_entity.id
_entity.type
_entity.pdbx_description
1 polymer ?
#
loop_
_entity_poly.entity_id
_entity_poly.type
_entity_poly.pdbx_seq_one_letter_code
_entity_poly.pdbx_strand_id
1 'polypeptide(L)'
;RVSKLVENLKRKLCLYTETECDARALRAFQELMEVEANELKLESYGVELLHAIGYVYSYKARQFLQRTDLFGLRSFIHNVQDTGHRIGGTYSTIRSAVDLQRTYEELEAADQKGFTPEQKRELEELAARKGLEAMWKGSKLDIENVLRDVCERTLNEKGIDKALAKKRAAALKVVGDTYQNVKPDPEDVKP
;
A
#
# COMPACT_ATOMS: atom_id res chain seq x y z
N ARG A 1 11.86 5.05 14.63
CA ARG A 1 10.74 4.37 13.92
C ARG A 1 11.12 3.99 12.49
N VAL A 2 11.32 4.96 11.58
CA VAL A 2 11.66 4.71 10.16
C VAL A 2 12.93 3.87 9.97
N SER A 3 14.01 4.13 10.72
CA SER A 3 15.26 3.37 10.57
C SER A 3 15.09 1.87 10.82
N LYS A 4 14.24 1.47 11.78
CA LYS A 4 13.94 0.04 12.03
C LYS A 4 13.19 -0.59 10.86
N LEU A 5 12.27 0.16 10.24
CA LEU A 5 11.53 -0.30 9.06
C LEU A 5 12.44 -0.43 7.83
N VAL A 6 13.40 0.48 7.66
CA VAL A 6 14.44 0.39 6.63
C VAL A 6 15.25 -0.89 6.80
N GLU A 7 15.74 -1.17 8.01
CA GLU A 7 16.50 -2.39 8.26
C GLU A 7 15.66 -3.67 8.07
N ASN A 8 14.39 -3.66 8.49
CA ASN A 8 13.48 -4.76 8.24
C ASN A 8 13.25 -4.99 6.74
N LEU A 9 13.04 -3.92 5.96
CA LEU A 9 12.86 -4.03 4.52
C LEU A 9 14.13 -4.54 3.85
N LYS A 10 15.31 -4.01 4.20
CA LYS A 10 16.60 -4.52 3.69
C LYS A 10 16.76 -6.00 3.94
N ARG A 11 16.52 -6.47 5.18
CA ARG A 11 16.59 -7.90 5.53
C ARG A 11 15.68 -8.77 4.67
N LYS A 12 14.44 -8.32 4.45
CA LYS A 12 13.48 -9.00 3.56
C LYS A 12 14.01 -9.07 2.12
N LEU A 13 14.51 -7.96 1.58
CA LEU A 13 15.03 -7.92 0.21
C LEU A 13 16.32 -8.74 0.05
N CYS A 14 17.15 -8.84 1.10
CA CYS A 14 18.39 -9.65 1.11
C CYS A 14 18.14 -11.11 0.77
N LEU A 15 16.99 -11.67 1.13
CA LEU A 15 16.59 -13.05 0.80
C LEU A 15 16.64 -13.35 -0.70
N TYR A 16 16.46 -12.33 -1.55
CA TYR A 16 16.69 -12.44 -2.99
C TYR A 16 18.05 -11.87 -3.40
N THR A 17 18.45 -10.69 -2.90
CA THR A 17 19.62 -9.99 -3.46
C THR A 17 20.97 -10.66 -3.16
N GLU A 18 21.04 -11.51 -2.14
CA GLU A 18 22.24 -12.29 -1.79
C GLU A 18 22.32 -13.65 -2.52
N THR A 19 21.33 -13.96 -3.36
CA THR A 19 21.34 -15.15 -4.22
C THR A 19 21.93 -14.83 -5.60
N GLU A 20 22.02 -15.85 -6.46
CA GLU A 20 22.32 -15.69 -7.88
C GLU A 20 21.30 -14.82 -8.65
N CYS A 21 20.18 -14.46 -8.02
CA CYS A 21 19.11 -13.65 -8.61
C CYS A 21 18.52 -14.28 -9.91
N ASP A 22 18.66 -15.59 -10.05
CA ASP A 22 18.18 -16.35 -11.21
C ASP A 22 16.67 -16.62 -11.12
N ALA A 23 16.12 -17.28 -12.14
CA ALA A 23 14.71 -17.59 -12.20
C ALA A 23 14.24 -18.52 -11.05
N ARG A 24 15.13 -19.34 -10.49
CA ARG A 24 14.81 -20.23 -9.38
C ARG A 24 14.72 -19.46 -8.07
N ALA A 25 15.71 -18.63 -7.79
CA ALA A 25 15.71 -17.74 -6.62
C ALA A 25 14.54 -16.77 -6.64
N LEU A 26 14.18 -16.25 -7.83
CA LEU A 26 13.01 -15.39 -8.00
C LEU A 26 11.71 -16.10 -7.62
N ARG A 27 11.50 -17.33 -8.10
CA ARG A 27 10.32 -18.13 -7.75
C ARG A 27 10.25 -18.44 -6.26
N ALA A 28 11.37 -18.88 -5.67
CA ALA A 28 11.41 -19.16 -4.23
C ALA A 28 11.12 -17.90 -3.40
N PHE A 29 11.62 -16.73 -3.83
CA PHE A 29 11.31 -15.47 -3.17
C PHE A 29 9.82 -15.08 -3.32
N GLN A 30 9.24 -15.27 -4.51
CA GLN A 30 7.81 -15.07 -4.74
C GLN A 30 6.95 -15.95 -3.83
N GLU A 31 7.22 -17.26 -3.78
CA GLU A 31 6.53 -18.22 -2.93
C GLU A 31 6.60 -17.82 -1.45
N LEU A 32 7.78 -17.38 -0.98
CA LEU A 32 7.92 -16.90 0.39
C LEU A 32 7.06 -15.64 0.67
N MET A 33 7.02 -14.70 -0.28
CA MET A 33 6.17 -13.51 -0.15
C MET A 33 4.69 -13.85 -0.21
N GLU A 34 4.30 -14.88 -0.97
CA GLU A 34 2.91 -15.36 -1.03
C GLU A 34 2.49 -16.03 0.28
N VAL A 35 3.35 -16.86 0.88
CA VAL A 35 3.09 -17.47 2.19
C VAL A 35 2.89 -16.37 3.24
N GLU A 36 3.82 -15.42 3.33
CA GLU A 36 3.72 -14.33 4.29
C GLU A 36 2.46 -13.46 4.04
N ALA A 37 2.12 -13.17 2.78
CA ALA A 37 0.93 -12.41 2.45
C ALA A 37 -0.37 -13.16 2.81
N ASN A 38 -0.38 -14.50 2.68
CA ASN A 38 -1.51 -15.33 3.10
C ASN A 38 -1.66 -15.41 4.61
N GLU A 39 -0.58 -15.27 5.39
CA GLU A 39 -0.68 -15.13 6.85
C GLU A 39 -1.21 -13.74 7.22
N LEU A 40 -0.63 -12.69 6.63
CA LEU A 40 -0.98 -11.30 6.96
C LEU A 40 -2.39 -10.89 6.54
N LYS A 41 -2.96 -11.51 5.50
CA LYS A 41 -4.32 -11.17 5.04
C LYS A 41 -5.41 -11.51 6.06
N LEU A 42 -5.11 -12.42 7.00
CA LEU A 42 -6.03 -12.88 8.05
C LEU A 42 -6.21 -11.84 9.17
N GLU A 43 -5.34 -10.83 9.22
CA GLU A 43 -5.43 -9.75 10.19
C GLU A 43 -6.55 -8.77 9.84
N SER A 44 -6.98 -7.98 10.83
CA SER A 44 -7.96 -6.90 10.61
C SER A 44 -7.45 -5.91 9.57
N TYR A 45 -8.23 -5.68 8.50
CA TYR A 45 -7.84 -4.89 7.32
C TYR A 45 -6.59 -5.43 6.61
N GLY A 46 -6.25 -6.70 6.78
CA GLY A 46 -5.01 -7.31 6.29
C GLY A 46 -4.88 -7.19 4.77
N VAL A 47 -5.93 -7.50 4.02
CA VAL A 47 -5.96 -7.38 2.56
C VAL A 47 -5.75 -5.92 2.13
N GLU A 48 -6.48 -4.98 2.72
CA GLU A 48 -6.39 -3.57 2.38
C GLU A 48 -5.03 -2.96 2.73
N LEU A 49 -4.42 -3.40 3.84
CA LEU A 49 -3.06 -3.05 4.24
C LEU A 49 -2.04 -3.58 3.24
N LEU A 50 -2.14 -4.87 2.86
CA LEU A 50 -1.26 -5.48 1.87
C LEU A 50 -1.36 -4.75 0.53
N HIS A 51 -2.56 -4.40 0.08
CA HIS A 51 -2.75 -3.59 -1.13
C HIS A 51 -2.11 -2.21 -1.02
N ALA A 52 -2.26 -1.52 0.12
CA ALA A 52 -1.64 -0.21 0.34
C ALA A 52 -0.10 -0.29 0.33
N ILE A 53 0.47 -1.28 1.03
CA ILE A 53 1.92 -1.52 1.06
C ILE A 53 2.42 -1.86 -0.35
N GLY A 54 1.73 -2.80 -1.01
CA GLY A 54 2.11 -3.31 -2.30
C GLY A 54 2.11 -2.22 -3.37
N TYR A 55 1.10 -1.35 -3.36
CA TYR A 55 1.05 -0.17 -4.23
C TYR A 55 2.29 0.72 -4.07
N VAL A 56 2.66 1.06 -2.83
CA VAL A 56 3.84 1.92 -2.58
C VAL A 56 5.13 1.24 -3.03
N TYR A 57 5.30 -0.05 -2.71
CA TYR A 57 6.48 -0.81 -3.08
C TYR A 57 6.64 -0.90 -4.60
N SER A 58 5.60 -1.32 -5.34
CA SER A 58 5.64 -1.40 -6.80
C SER A 58 5.78 -0.02 -7.45
N TYR A 59 5.19 1.04 -6.87
CA TYR A 59 5.37 2.40 -7.36
C TYR A 59 6.82 2.88 -7.20
N LYS A 60 7.40 2.75 -6.01
CA LYS A 60 8.76 3.19 -5.71
C LYS A 60 9.81 2.37 -6.46
N ALA A 61 9.62 1.06 -6.59
CA ALA A 61 10.48 0.20 -7.39
C ALA A 61 10.48 0.62 -8.87
N ARG A 62 9.30 0.81 -9.48
CA ARG A 62 9.19 1.28 -10.87
C ARG A 62 9.83 2.66 -11.06
N GLN A 63 9.55 3.59 -10.15
CA GLN A 63 10.13 4.94 -10.18
C GLN A 63 11.67 4.88 -10.16
N PHE A 64 12.25 4.02 -9.31
CA PHE A 64 13.70 3.86 -9.22
C PHE A 64 14.29 3.23 -10.49
N LEU A 65 13.68 2.15 -10.99
CA LEU A 65 14.14 1.45 -12.19
C LEU A 65 14.08 2.35 -13.43
N GLN A 66 12.98 3.10 -13.62
CA GLN A 66 12.83 4.06 -14.72
C GLN A 66 13.87 5.20 -14.67
N ARG A 67 14.13 5.76 -13.48
CA ARG A 67 15.17 6.79 -13.30
C ARG A 67 16.57 6.25 -13.62
N THR A 68 16.83 5.00 -13.27
CA THR A 68 18.14 4.38 -13.47
C THR A 68 18.35 3.94 -14.93
N ASP A 69 17.28 3.54 -15.62
CA ASP A 69 17.31 3.18 -17.05
C ASP A 69 17.44 4.39 -17.98
N LEU A 70 17.08 5.60 -17.53
CA LEU A 70 17.31 6.84 -18.30
C LEU A 70 18.80 7.17 -18.52
N PHE A 71 19.72 6.58 -17.73
CA PHE A 71 21.16 6.88 -17.79
C PHE A 71 22.01 5.79 -18.48
N GLY A 72 21.39 4.73 -19.03
CA GLY A 72 22.13 3.73 -19.80
C GLY A 72 21.34 2.45 -20.09
N LEU A 73 21.08 2.22 -21.38
CA LEU A 73 20.66 0.97 -22.02
C LEU A 73 19.19 0.53 -21.88
N ARG A 74 18.45 0.82 -22.96
CA ARG A 74 17.07 0.48 -23.28
C ARG A 74 16.89 -1.02 -23.63
N SER A 75 17.13 -1.95 -22.70
CA SER A 75 17.14 -3.39 -23.07
C SER A 75 16.52 -4.42 -22.12
N PHE A 76 15.71 -4.06 -21.10
CA PHE A 76 15.04 -5.08 -20.26
C PHE A 76 13.61 -4.72 -19.81
N ILE A 77 12.77 -4.25 -20.74
CA ILE A 77 11.32 -4.16 -20.48
C ILE A 77 10.59 -5.16 -21.37
N HIS A 78 10.43 -6.39 -20.86
CA HIS A 78 9.38 -7.27 -21.35
C HIS A 78 8.15 -7.09 -20.45
N ASN A 79 7.07 -6.62 -21.07
CA ASN A 79 5.66 -6.75 -20.69
C ASN A 79 5.30 -6.52 -19.22
N VAL A 80 4.94 -5.27 -18.88
CA VAL A 80 3.87 -5.04 -17.91
C VAL A 80 2.98 -3.95 -18.48
N GLN A 81 1.76 -4.35 -18.84
CA GLN A 81 0.70 -3.46 -19.30
C GLN A 81 0.37 -2.44 -18.22
N ASP A 82 0.34 -1.16 -18.59
CA ASP A 82 0.08 -0.04 -17.69
C ASP A 82 -1.34 -0.12 -17.12
N THR A 83 -1.48 -0.61 -15.88
CA THR A 83 -2.67 -0.30 -15.08
C THR A 83 -2.48 1.08 -14.45
N GLY A 84 -2.80 2.09 -15.25
CA GLY A 84 -2.94 3.48 -14.83
C GLY A 84 -4.16 3.67 -13.93
N HIS A 85 -4.10 3.18 -12.69
CA HIS A 85 -4.97 3.67 -11.62
C HIS A 85 -4.12 4.51 -10.67
N ARG A 86 -3.92 5.78 -11.04
CA ARG A 86 -3.57 6.82 -10.07
C ARG A 86 -4.80 7.06 -9.18
N ILE A 87 -5.06 6.16 -8.24
CA ILE A 87 -5.97 6.46 -7.14
C ILE A 87 -5.19 7.41 -6.24
N GLY A 88 -5.44 8.71 -6.36
CA GLY A 88 -4.84 9.70 -5.48
C GLY A 88 -5.30 9.44 -4.04
N GLY A 89 -4.49 8.73 -3.25
CA GLY A 89 -4.77 8.46 -1.83
C GLY A 89 -5.10 9.73 -1.05
N THR A 90 -4.42 10.83 -1.38
CA THR A 90 -4.70 12.18 -0.83
C THR A 90 -6.09 12.71 -1.22
N TYR A 91 -6.51 12.55 -2.48
CA TYR A 91 -7.82 13.04 -2.94
C TYR A 91 -8.97 12.23 -2.33
N SER A 92 -8.80 10.90 -2.25
CA SER A 92 -9.79 10.00 -1.62
C SER A 92 -9.95 10.29 -0.12
N THR A 93 -8.85 10.57 0.59
CA THR A 93 -8.87 10.89 2.03
C THR A 93 -9.55 12.23 2.30
N ILE A 94 -9.20 13.28 1.53
CA ILE A 94 -9.84 14.61 1.66
C ILE A 94 -11.34 14.51 1.40
N ARG A 95 -11.75 13.80 0.35
CA ARG A 95 -13.16 13.61 0.02
C ARG A 95 -13.92 12.94 1.17
N SER A 96 -13.36 11.89 1.76
CA SER A 96 -14.00 11.22 2.91
C SER A 96 -14.09 12.09 4.15
N ALA A 97 -13.12 12.96 4.41
CA ALA A 97 -13.20 13.92 5.51
C ALA A 97 -14.32 14.96 5.26
N VAL A 98 -14.44 15.46 4.03
CA VAL A 98 -15.51 16.40 3.65
C VAL A 98 -16.88 15.73 3.73
N ASP A 99 -17.01 14.50 3.25
CA ASP A 99 -18.27 13.75 3.28
C ASP A 99 -18.70 13.39 4.71
N LEU A 100 -17.73 13.21 5.62
CA LEU A 100 -17.98 13.06 7.06
C LEU A 100 -18.48 14.37 7.69
N GLN A 101 -17.78 15.48 7.40
CA GLN A 101 -18.15 16.80 7.92
C GLN A 101 -19.60 17.16 7.57
N ARG A 102 -20.00 16.96 6.31
CA ARG A 102 -21.37 17.19 5.85
C ARG A 102 -22.40 16.38 6.62
N THR A 103 -22.12 15.12 6.91
CA THR A 103 -23.03 14.27 7.68
C THR A 103 -23.10 14.68 9.15
N TYR A 104 -22.01 15.18 9.73
CA TYR A 104 -22.06 15.79 11.07
C TYR A 104 -22.90 17.08 11.09
N GLU A 105 -22.74 17.95 10.09
CA GLU A 105 -23.57 19.17 9.95
C GLU A 105 -25.06 18.81 9.80
N GLU A 106 -25.38 17.74 9.06
CA GLU A 106 -26.75 17.24 8.97
C GLU A 106 -27.29 16.72 10.30
N LEU A 107 -26.45 16.04 11.09
CA LEU A 107 -26.79 15.53 12.41
C LEU A 107 -27.05 16.66 13.40
N GLU A 108 -26.20 17.69 13.42
CA GLU A 108 -26.39 18.89 14.25
C GLU A 108 -27.67 19.65 13.86
N ALA A 109 -28.02 19.66 12.58
CA ALA A 109 -29.25 20.26 12.08
C ALA A 109 -30.50 19.39 12.26
N ALA A 110 -30.39 18.15 12.76
CA ALA A 110 -31.50 17.20 12.80
C ALA A 110 -32.65 17.67 13.71
N ASP A 111 -32.34 18.35 14.81
CA ASP A 111 -33.34 18.96 15.70
C ASP A 111 -34.13 20.07 14.99
N GLN A 112 -33.43 20.94 14.26
CA GLN A 112 -34.05 22.05 13.52
C GLN A 112 -34.91 21.56 12.35
N LYS A 113 -34.55 20.42 11.78
CA LYS A 113 -35.29 19.76 10.68
C LYS A 113 -36.46 18.90 11.15
N GLY A 114 -36.69 18.78 12.46
CA GLY A 114 -37.81 18.03 13.02
C GLY A 114 -37.71 16.51 12.85
N PHE A 115 -36.49 15.97 12.83
CA PHE A 115 -36.27 14.53 12.65
C PHE A 115 -36.84 13.73 13.83
N THR A 116 -37.43 12.57 13.55
CA THR A 116 -37.88 11.64 14.60
C THR A 116 -36.67 11.05 15.35
N PRO A 117 -36.87 10.49 16.57
CA PRO A 117 -35.80 9.79 17.29
C PRO A 117 -35.13 8.69 16.46
N GLU A 118 -35.90 7.95 15.67
CA GLU A 118 -35.40 6.88 14.80
C GLU A 118 -34.53 7.43 13.67
N GLN A 119 -34.96 8.51 13.00
CA GLN A 119 -34.19 9.14 11.93
C GLN A 119 -32.88 9.74 12.44
N LYS A 120 -32.88 10.30 13.65
CA LYS A 120 -31.65 10.78 14.30
C LYS A 120 -30.69 9.62 14.57
N ARG A 121 -31.19 8.51 15.11
CA ARG A 121 -30.39 7.31 15.37
C ARG A 121 -29.75 6.75 14.09
N GLU A 122 -30.50 6.68 12.99
CA GLU A 122 -29.95 6.26 11.69
C GLU A 122 -28.85 7.21 11.19
N LEU A 123 -29.03 8.52 11.38
CA LEU A 123 -28.05 9.53 10.99
C LEU A 123 -26.79 9.49 11.86
N GLU A 124 -26.92 9.22 13.16
CA GLU A 124 -25.82 8.96 14.10
C GLU A 124 -25.01 7.71 13.67
N GLU A 125 -25.70 6.60 13.37
CA GLU A 125 -25.07 5.37 12.89
C GLU A 125 -24.32 5.61 11.56
N LEU A 126 -24.90 6.41 10.65
CA LEU A 126 -24.25 6.80 9.40
C LEU A 126 -23.00 7.66 9.64
N ALA A 127 -23.08 8.65 10.52
CA ALA A 127 -21.96 9.51 10.90
C ALA A 127 -20.82 8.68 11.50
N ALA A 128 -21.14 7.74 12.41
CA ALA A 128 -20.17 6.83 13.01
C ALA A 128 -19.46 5.97 11.94
N ARG A 129 -20.22 5.38 11.01
CA ARG A 129 -19.66 4.57 9.91
C ARG A 129 -18.72 5.38 9.01
N LYS A 130 -19.14 6.58 8.60
CA LYS A 130 -18.29 7.49 7.81
C LYS A 130 -17.06 7.96 8.59
N GLY A 131 -17.20 8.13 9.91
CA GLY A 131 -16.11 8.45 10.82
C GLY A 131 -15.01 7.39 10.79
N LEU A 132 -15.40 6.12 10.94
CA LEU A 132 -14.49 4.99 10.83
C LEU A 132 -13.80 4.92 9.46
N GLU A 133 -14.53 5.13 8.37
CA GLU A 133 -13.96 5.15 7.02
C GLU A 133 -12.94 6.27 6.83
N ALA A 134 -13.24 7.48 7.30
CA ALA A 134 -12.33 8.62 7.22
C ALA A 134 -11.06 8.38 8.05
N MET A 135 -11.18 7.84 9.27
CA MET A 135 -10.05 7.48 10.12
C MET A 135 -9.17 6.39 9.48
N TRP A 136 -9.78 5.38 8.86
CA TRP A 136 -9.06 4.36 8.12
C TRP A 136 -8.27 4.96 6.95
N LYS A 137 -8.90 5.80 6.12
CA LYS A 137 -8.23 6.47 5.00
C LYS A 137 -7.08 7.37 5.46
N GLY A 138 -7.26 8.10 6.56
CA GLY A 138 -6.19 8.88 7.18
C GLY A 138 -5.02 8.01 7.65
N SER A 139 -5.30 6.89 8.30
CA SER A 139 -4.28 5.93 8.75
C SER A 139 -3.52 5.30 7.58
N LYS A 140 -4.24 4.91 6.52
CA LYS A 140 -3.64 4.42 5.27
C LYS A 140 -2.68 5.45 4.66
N LEU A 141 -3.05 6.73 4.63
CA LEU A 141 -2.20 7.79 4.11
C LEU A 141 -0.89 7.95 4.93
N ASP A 142 -0.96 7.87 6.27
CA ASP A 142 0.25 7.89 7.12
C ASP A 142 1.17 6.70 6.81
N ILE A 143 0.59 5.48 6.70
CA ILE A 143 1.32 4.28 6.32
C ILE A 143 2.01 4.47 4.97
N GLU A 144 1.29 4.94 3.95
CA GLU A 144 1.85 5.17 2.62
C GLU A 144 3.01 6.18 2.65
N ASN A 145 2.90 7.26 3.43
CA ASN A 145 3.95 8.25 3.58
C ASN A 145 5.21 7.67 4.25
N VAL A 146 5.04 6.90 5.32
CA VAL A 146 6.14 6.20 6.00
C VAL A 146 6.83 5.23 5.04
N LEU A 147 6.07 4.44 4.28
CA LEU A 147 6.62 3.48 3.33
C LEU A 147 7.38 4.17 2.20
N ARG A 148 6.91 5.32 1.71
CA ARG A 148 7.64 6.10 0.69
C ARG A 148 9.02 6.52 1.19
N ASP A 149 9.14 6.96 2.44
CA ASP A 149 10.44 7.30 3.07
C ASP A 149 11.31 6.05 3.26
N VAL A 150 10.73 4.95 3.74
CA VAL A 150 11.44 3.66 3.91
C VAL A 150 12.01 3.14 2.59
N CYS A 151 11.23 3.17 1.50
CA CYS A 151 11.70 2.77 0.17
C CYS A 151 12.80 3.71 -0.34
N GLU A 152 12.66 5.02 -0.14
CA GLU A 152 13.66 6.00 -0.59
C GLU A 152 15.01 5.74 0.07
N ARG A 153 15.03 5.54 1.39
CA ARG A 153 16.24 5.25 2.17
C ARG A 153 16.84 3.88 1.86
N THR A 154 16.00 2.88 1.56
CA THR A 154 16.44 1.53 1.21
C THR A 154 17.13 1.46 -0.17
N LEU A 155 16.60 2.20 -1.15
CA LEU A 155 17.08 2.19 -2.53
C LEU A 155 18.21 3.20 -2.80
N ASN A 156 18.26 4.30 -2.05
CA ASN A 156 19.26 5.37 -2.23
C ASN A 156 20.22 5.47 -1.04
N GLU A 157 20.57 4.34 -0.42
CA GLU A 157 21.53 4.29 0.68
C GLU A 157 22.90 4.84 0.26
N LYS A 158 23.50 5.70 1.09
CA LYS A 158 24.79 6.32 0.78
C LYS A 158 25.87 5.24 0.68
N GLY A 159 26.54 5.17 -0.48
CA GLY A 159 27.60 4.19 -0.74
C GLY A 159 27.10 2.82 -1.21
N ILE A 160 25.80 2.65 -1.47
CA ILE A 160 25.30 1.41 -2.07
C ILE A 160 25.84 1.24 -3.49
N ASP A 161 26.22 0.00 -3.82
CA ASP A 161 26.53 -0.36 -5.20
C ASP A 161 25.29 -0.24 -6.10
N LYS A 162 25.48 0.25 -7.33
CA LYS A 162 24.37 0.47 -8.28
C LYS A 162 23.69 -0.85 -8.69
N ALA A 163 24.45 -1.94 -8.83
CA ALA A 163 23.87 -3.22 -9.18
C ALA A 163 23.05 -3.78 -8.01
N LEU A 164 23.56 -3.65 -6.77
CA LEU A 164 22.80 -3.99 -5.57
C LEU A 164 21.51 -3.16 -5.44
N ALA A 165 21.55 -1.85 -5.71
CA ALA A 165 20.37 -0.99 -5.70
C ALA A 165 19.31 -1.43 -6.72
N LYS A 166 19.73 -1.80 -7.94
CA LYS A 166 18.85 -2.38 -8.96
C LYS A 166 18.25 -3.71 -8.51
N LYS A 167 19.05 -4.62 -7.91
CA LYS A 167 18.56 -5.89 -7.35
C LYS A 167 17.52 -5.65 -6.24
N ARG A 168 17.76 -4.70 -5.33
CA ARG A 168 16.80 -4.31 -4.28
C ARG A 168 15.50 -3.77 -4.87
N ALA A 169 15.57 -2.93 -5.91
CA ALA A 169 14.38 -2.42 -6.58
C ALA A 169 13.58 -3.54 -7.28
N ALA A 170 14.26 -4.50 -7.92
CA ALA A 170 13.61 -5.67 -8.51
C ALA A 170 12.92 -6.54 -7.46
N ALA A 171 13.60 -6.85 -6.35
CA ALA A 171 13.00 -7.55 -5.21
C ALA A 171 11.79 -6.80 -4.64
N LEU A 172 11.92 -5.48 -4.46
CA LEU A 172 10.84 -4.64 -3.93
C LEU A 172 9.60 -4.67 -4.83
N LYS A 173 9.80 -4.70 -6.16
CA LYS A 173 8.71 -4.86 -7.13
C LYS A 173 8.00 -6.20 -6.95
N VAL A 174 8.75 -7.28 -6.74
CA VAL A 174 8.17 -8.62 -6.50
C VAL A 174 7.27 -8.60 -5.27
N VAL A 175 7.77 -8.09 -4.12
CA VAL A 175 6.96 -7.96 -2.90
C VAL A 175 5.70 -7.13 -3.17
N GLY A 176 5.87 -6.00 -3.86
CA GLY A 176 4.76 -5.08 -4.13
C GLY A 176 3.68 -5.68 -5.03
N ASP A 177 4.08 -6.46 -6.03
CA ASP A 177 3.16 -7.12 -6.95
C ASP A 177 2.46 -8.30 -6.26
N THR A 178 3.17 -9.09 -5.45
CA THR A 178 2.58 -10.17 -4.65
C THR A 178 1.51 -9.62 -3.71
N TYR A 179 1.81 -8.57 -2.94
CA TYR A 179 0.87 -8.01 -1.98
C TYR A 179 -0.36 -7.37 -2.64
N GLN A 180 -0.24 -6.74 -3.81
CA GLN A 180 -1.39 -6.20 -4.54
C GLN A 180 -2.31 -7.28 -5.12
N ASN A 181 -1.79 -8.49 -5.35
CA ASN A 181 -2.55 -9.60 -5.89
C ASN A 181 -3.23 -10.47 -4.82
N VAL A 182 -3.04 -10.14 -3.54
CA VAL A 182 -3.72 -10.80 -2.42
C VAL A 182 -5.22 -10.64 -2.57
N LYS A 183 -5.95 -11.74 -2.35
CA LYS A 183 -7.40 -11.76 -2.36
C LYS A 183 -7.92 -12.13 -0.96
N PRO A 184 -9.06 -11.54 -0.55
CA PRO A 184 -9.75 -12.01 0.65
C PRO A 184 -10.17 -13.46 0.46
N ASP A 185 -10.25 -14.22 1.56
CA ASP A 185 -10.82 -15.55 1.48
C ASP A 185 -12.32 -15.46 1.19
N PRO A 186 -12.91 -16.45 0.49
CA PRO A 186 -14.31 -16.42 0.07
C PRO A 186 -15.30 -16.20 1.22
N GLU A 187 -14.91 -16.54 2.45
CA GLU A 187 -15.71 -16.44 3.67
C GLU A 187 -15.69 -15.03 4.29
N ASP A 188 -14.71 -14.19 3.95
CA ASP A 188 -14.55 -12.82 4.49
C ASP A 188 -15.24 -11.74 3.66
N VAL A 189 -15.81 -12.10 2.51
CA VAL A 189 -16.62 -11.19 1.70
C VAL A 189 -17.99 -11.04 2.38
N LYS A 190 -18.11 -10.08 3.31
CA LYS A 190 -19.43 -9.72 3.84
C LYS A 190 -20.33 -9.25 2.68
N PRO A 191 -21.58 -9.76 2.60
CA PRO A 191 -22.53 -9.36 1.57
C PRO A 191 -22.89 -7.86 1.63
#